data_AF-A0A0Q7YRH0-F1
#
_entry.id   AF-A0A0Q7YRH0-F1
#
_cell.length_a   1.000
_cell.length_b   1.000
_cell.length_c   1.000
_cell.angle_alpha   90.00
_cell.angle_beta   90.00
_cell.angle_gamma   90.00
#
_symmetry.space_group_name_H-M   'P 1'
#
loop_
_entity.id
_entity.type
_entity.pdbx_description
1 polymer ?
#
loop_
_entity_poly.entity_id
_entity_poly.type
_entity_poly.pdbx_seq_one_letter_code
_entity_poly.pdbx_strand_id
1 'polypeptide(L)'
;MTKTLKLFATLGLATALAGCGAKEPVFFGLPPVPVAATGETDPVGTGKADAADDPAIWVDPANPNRALIIATDKKAGIHVYDLTGKDIAFIKGGLVNNVDVVGNIVAASDRNDGVNAHIALFRIDPATTGLTALGRAAAGTGEAYGFCLKKTAPGEPLTAALIIKDGTVRVGTLAVDGAAPRFTAQWEHKIPTQSEGCVFDSDTLYVGEEDAGIWRLTANGAGVDAKMVAPVDNQRLVADVEGLATIDHKGQRYLLASSQGDNAYAVFKLPSMDYVGRFAVTAGKYGATSDTDGIEAVAGHFGPAYPDGLFLAQDGDNAPRAQNFKLLRWDQIAAALGI
;
A
#
# COMPACT_ATOMS: atom_id res chain seq x y z
N MET A 1 7.56 -77.51 11.75
CA MET A 1 7.16 -76.08 11.79
C MET A 1 8.30 -75.25 11.24
N THR A 2 8.34 -75.14 9.92
CA THR A 2 9.37 -74.47 9.11
C THR A 2 8.85 -73.08 8.77
N LYS A 3 9.47 -72.01 9.31
CA LYS A 3 9.12 -70.63 8.95
C LYS A 3 9.94 -70.20 7.73
N THR A 4 9.25 -70.11 6.60
CA THR A 4 9.70 -69.57 5.32
C THR A 4 9.79 -68.04 5.42
N LEU A 5 11.00 -67.48 5.31
CA LEU A 5 11.20 -66.04 5.17
C LEU A 5 11.12 -65.69 3.68
N LYS A 6 9.99 -65.13 3.24
CA LYS A 6 9.82 -64.64 1.87
C LYS A 6 10.45 -63.26 1.73
N LEU A 7 11.49 -63.19 0.91
CA LEU A 7 12.12 -61.99 0.40
C LEU A 7 11.11 -61.27 -0.52
N PHE A 8 10.68 -60.06 -0.17
CA PHE A 8 9.97 -59.17 -1.09
C PHE A 8 10.92 -58.06 -1.51
N ALA A 9 11.40 -58.15 -2.75
CA ALA A 9 12.12 -57.09 -3.43
C ALA A 9 11.09 -56.01 -3.85
N THR A 10 11.13 -54.85 -3.21
CA THR A 10 10.43 -53.64 -3.66
C THR A 10 11.25 -52.99 -4.77
N LEU A 11 10.77 -53.13 -6.00
CA LEU A 11 11.29 -52.43 -7.17
C LEU A 11 10.89 -50.94 -7.05
N GLY A 12 11.83 -50.08 -6.68
CA GLY A 12 11.63 -48.63 -6.64
C GLY A 12 11.54 -48.08 -8.07
N LEU A 13 10.32 -47.72 -8.48
CA LEU A 13 10.10 -46.99 -9.73
C LEU A 13 10.47 -45.52 -9.51
N ALA A 14 11.69 -45.14 -9.88
CA ALA A 14 12.12 -43.75 -9.88
C ALA A 14 11.48 -43.01 -11.07
N THR A 15 10.35 -42.34 -10.84
CA THR A 15 9.82 -41.36 -11.79
C THR A 15 10.66 -40.10 -11.70
N ALA A 16 11.59 -39.95 -12.65
CA ALA A 16 12.28 -38.69 -12.91
C ALA A 16 11.26 -37.68 -13.46
N LEU A 17 10.71 -36.83 -12.58
CA LEU A 17 10.05 -35.60 -12.99
C LEU A 17 11.13 -34.62 -13.42
N ALA A 18 11.44 -34.61 -14.72
CA ALA A 18 12.08 -33.48 -15.36
C ALA A 18 11.08 -32.33 -15.34
N GLY A 19 11.10 -31.55 -14.26
CA GLY A 19 10.38 -30.28 -14.19
C GLY A 19 10.97 -29.33 -15.21
N CYS A 20 10.30 -29.16 -16.35
CA CYS A 20 10.48 -27.98 -17.17
C CYS A 20 10.12 -26.78 -16.31
N GLY A 21 11.13 -26.08 -15.78
CA GLY A 21 10.97 -24.74 -15.25
C GLY A 21 10.59 -23.82 -16.41
N ALA A 22 9.30 -23.79 -16.73
CA ALA A 22 8.75 -22.69 -17.50
C ALA A 22 8.96 -21.45 -16.64
N LYS A 23 9.97 -20.64 -16.99
CA LYS A 23 10.06 -19.28 -16.46
C LYS A 23 8.76 -18.61 -16.88
N GLU A 24 8.00 -18.10 -15.91
CA GLU A 24 6.83 -17.30 -16.23
C GLU A 24 7.24 -16.19 -17.20
N PRO A 25 6.38 -15.86 -18.18
CA PRO A 25 6.68 -14.82 -19.14
C PRO A 25 6.93 -13.50 -18.40
N VAL A 26 8.12 -12.94 -18.57
CA VAL A 26 8.44 -11.59 -18.05
C VAL A 26 7.71 -10.58 -18.94
N PHE A 27 6.78 -9.84 -18.34
CA PHE A 27 6.10 -8.73 -18.98
C PHE A 27 6.82 -7.43 -18.62
N PHE A 28 6.99 -6.53 -19.58
CA PHE A 28 7.67 -5.23 -19.38
C PHE A 28 6.72 -4.03 -19.52
N GLY A 29 5.42 -4.30 -19.71
CA GLY A 29 4.39 -3.30 -19.99
C GLY A 29 4.72 -2.34 -21.14
N LEU A 30 4.04 -1.20 -21.18
CA LEU A 30 4.41 -0.07 -22.03
C LEU A 30 5.64 0.64 -21.44
N PRO A 31 6.51 1.25 -22.25
CA PRO A 31 7.70 1.92 -21.74
C PRO A 31 7.34 3.05 -20.75
N PRO A 32 7.83 3.00 -19.50
CA PRO A 32 7.66 4.10 -18.56
C PRO A 32 8.62 5.26 -18.86
N VAL A 33 8.21 6.49 -18.53
CA VAL A 33 9.15 7.62 -18.48
C VAL A 33 10.03 7.51 -17.23
N PRO A 34 11.35 7.76 -17.33
CA PRO A 34 12.25 7.64 -16.20
C PRO A 34 12.14 8.86 -15.29
N VAL A 35 12.04 8.64 -13.98
CA VAL A 35 12.12 9.68 -12.93
C VAL A 35 13.15 9.23 -11.90
N ALA A 36 13.92 10.16 -11.34
CA ALA A 36 14.91 9.84 -10.31
C ALA A 36 14.37 10.20 -8.92
N ALA A 37 14.66 9.35 -7.92
CA ALA A 37 14.42 9.69 -6.53
C ALA A 37 15.24 10.92 -6.10
N THR A 38 14.65 11.75 -5.25
CA THR A 38 15.25 12.96 -4.68
C THR A 38 15.62 12.83 -3.20
N GLY A 39 15.11 11.79 -2.55
CA GLY A 39 15.51 11.33 -1.22
C GLY A 39 15.15 9.87 -1.04
N GLU A 40 15.54 9.30 0.10
CA GLU A 40 15.09 8.00 0.58
C GLU A 40 15.06 8.01 2.09
N THR A 41 14.26 7.15 2.71
CA THR A 41 14.27 6.98 4.16
C THR A 41 15.48 6.17 4.62
N ASP A 42 15.84 6.32 5.89
CA ASP A 42 16.59 5.31 6.62
C ASP A 42 15.89 3.94 6.43
N PRO A 43 16.63 2.83 6.32
CA PRO A 43 16.05 1.50 6.20
C PRO A 43 15.19 1.12 7.41
N VAL A 44 14.16 0.30 7.19
CA VAL A 44 13.39 -0.29 8.31
C VAL A 44 14.29 -1.15 9.21
N GLY A 45 13.86 -1.34 10.46
CA GLY A 45 14.63 -2.06 11.47
C GLY A 45 14.76 -3.57 11.19
N THR A 46 13.79 -4.17 10.49
CA THR A 46 13.82 -5.59 10.14
C THR A 46 14.72 -5.84 8.93
N GLY A 47 15.93 -6.35 9.19
CA GLY A 47 16.91 -6.60 8.14
C GLY A 47 16.66 -7.87 7.31
N LYS A 48 16.91 -7.78 5.99
CA LYS A 48 16.93 -8.92 5.04
C LYS A 48 15.63 -9.73 5.00
N ALA A 49 14.50 -9.06 5.15
CA ALA A 49 13.18 -9.62 4.99
C ALA A 49 12.32 -8.65 4.17
N ASP A 50 11.27 -9.20 3.58
CA ASP A 50 10.13 -8.44 3.10
C ASP A 50 9.41 -7.81 4.32
N ALA A 51 9.62 -6.51 4.51
CA ALA A 51 9.36 -5.77 5.75
C ALA A 51 8.81 -4.36 5.53
N ALA A 52 9.48 -3.49 4.76
CA ALA A 52 8.89 -2.18 4.46
C ALA A 52 7.73 -2.40 3.49
N ASP A 53 6.56 -1.81 3.76
CA ASP A 53 5.35 -2.18 3.03
C ASP A 53 4.62 -0.94 2.51
N ASP A 54 4.03 -0.15 3.42
CA ASP A 54 3.14 0.93 3.02
C ASP A 54 3.51 2.27 3.67
N PRO A 55 3.62 3.35 2.89
CA PRO A 55 3.77 4.70 3.39
C PRO A 55 2.44 5.47 3.44
N ALA A 56 2.34 6.40 4.38
CA ALA A 56 1.35 7.47 4.42
C ALA A 56 2.04 8.80 4.71
N ILE A 57 1.45 9.91 4.26
CA ILE A 57 2.01 11.25 4.49
C ILE A 57 1.11 12.00 5.48
N TRP A 58 1.62 12.20 6.69
CA TRP A 58 0.98 13.08 7.66
C TRP A 58 1.31 14.53 7.35
N VAL A 59 0.32 15.32 6.95
CA VAL A 59 0.43 16.78 6.83
C VAL A 59 -0.07 17.41 8.12
N ASP A 60 0.76 18.27 8.72
CA ASP A 60 0.43 18.90 10.00
C ASP A 60 -0.83 19.77 9.86
N PRO A 61 -1.93 19.46 10.57
CA PRO A 61 -3.17 20.23 10.47
C PRO A 61 -3.02 21.71 10.85
N ALA A 62 -2.01 22.05 11.66
CA ALA A 62 -1.70 23.42 12.06
C ALA A 62 -0.66 24.11 11.15
N ASN A 63 0.05 23.35 10.31
CA ASN A 63 1.06 23.87 9.39
C ASN A 63 1.12 23.02 8.11
N PRO A 64 0.36 23.37 7.06
CA PRO A 64 0.27 22.54 5.86
C PRO A 64 1.58 22.43 5.04
N ASN A 65 2.61 23.22 5.38
CA ASN A 65 3.94 23.12 4.78
C ASN A 65 4.87 22.14 5.52
N ARG A 66 4.39 21.54 6.61
CA ARG A 66 5.10 20.53 7.39
C ARG A 66 4.44 19.18 7.17
N ALA A 67 5.24 18.20 6.76
CA ALA A 67 4.80 16.82 6.65
C ALA A 67 5.81 15.86 7.28
N LEU A 68 5.33 14.68 7.63
CA LEU A 68 6.12 13.53 8.08
C LEU A 68 5.66 12.30 7.29
N ILE A 69 6.54 11.32 7.19
CA ILE A 69 6.24 10.02 6.60
C ILE A 69 5.89 9.08 7.74
N ILE A 70 4.75 8.41 7.63
CA ILE A 70 4.34 7.34 8.53
C ILE A 70 4.41 6.07 7.70
N ALA A 71 5.18 5.06 8.10
CA ALA A 71 5.31 3.88 7.27
C ALA A 71 5.39 2.60 8.08
N THR A 72 4.88 1.52 7.51
CA THR A 72 4.88 0.21 8.16
C THR A 72 6.19 -0.54 7.91
N ASP A 73 6.68 -1.16 8.99
CA ASP A 73 7.47 -2.38 8.93
C ASP A 73 6.50 -3.51 9.26
N LYS A 74 6.07 -4.28 8.25
CA LYS A 74 5.02 -5.29 8.40
C LYS A 74 5.40 -6.48 9.30
N LYS A 75 6.62 -6.48 9.82
CA LYS A 75 7.12 -7.46 10.80
C LYS A 75 7.30 -6.86 12.20
N ALA A 76 7.20 -5.54 12.37
CA ALA A 76 7.56 -4.88 13.62
C ALA A 76 6.58 -3.80 14.12
N GLY A 77 6.09 -2.91 13.25
CA GLY A 77 5.30 -1.75 13.69
C GLY A 77 5.30 -0.57 12.72
N ILE A 78 5.25 0.63 13.27
CA ILE A 78 5.14 1.89 12.51
C ILE A 78 6.33 2.78 12.82
N HIS A 79 6.97 3.24 11.75
CA HIS A 79 8.03 4.23 11.76
C HIS A 79 7.47 5.62 11.42
N VAL A 80 8.11 6.66 11.95
CA VAL A 80 7.90 8.06 11.60
C VAL A 80 9.20 8.63 11.10
N TYR A 81 9.21 9.15 9.87
CA TYR A 81 10.37 9.79 9.27
C TYR A 81 10.11 11.27 9.02
N ASP A 82 11.18 12.07 9.07
CA ASP A 82 11.15 13.41 8.49
C ASP A 82 11.36 13.37 6.96
N LEU A 83 11.20 14.52 6.29
CA LEU A 83 11.36 14.61 4.83
C LEU A 83 12.82 14.57 4.33
N THR A 84 13.79 14.50 5.25
CA THR A 84 15.17 14.15 4.90
C THR A 84 15.38 12.64 4.84
N GLY A 85 14.37 11.88 5.26
CA GLY A 85 14.38 10.43 5.33
C GLY A 85 14.78 9.87 6.69
N LYS A 86 15.12 10.70 7.67
CA LYS A 86 15.63 10.22 8.94
C LYS A 86 14.51 9.58 9.76
N ASP A 87 14.76 8.40 10.33
CA ASP A 87 13.85 7.79 11.31
C ASP A 87 13.91 8.57 12.64
N ILE A 88 12.78 9.15 13.03
CA ILE A 88 12.67 10.02 14.20
C ILE A 88 11.77 9.46 15.29
N ALA A 89 10.95 8.45 14.98
CA ALA A 89 10.11 7.79 15.97
C ALA A 89 9.70 6.39 15.49
N PHE A 90 9.56 5.47 16.43
CA PHE A 90 9.04 4.13 16.15
C PHE A 90 8.07 3.71 17.26
N ILE A 91 7.00 3.03 16.88
CA ILE A 91 6.11 2.35 17.82
C ILE A 91 5.92 0.90 17.39
N LYS A 92 6.07 -0.01 18.36
CA LYS A 92 5.82 -1.44 18.13
C LYS A 92 4.33 -1.66 17.89
N GLY A 93 4.01 -2.20 16.72
CA GLY A 93 2.65 -2.57 16.29
C GLY A 93 2.52 -4.05 15.97
N GLY A 94 3.62 -4.79 15.90
CA GLY A 94 3.63 -6.19 15.46
C GLY A 94 3.38 -6.29 13.96
N LEU A 95 2.49 -7.19 13.56
CA LEU A 95 2.19 -7.50 12.16
C LEU A 95 1.14 -6.55 11.55
N VAL A 96 1.37 -5.24 11.63
CA VAL A 96 0.58 -4.27 10.85
C VAL A 96 0.92 -4.38 9.34
N ASN A 97 0.04 -4.03 8.41
CA ASN A 97 0.33 -4.11 6.96
C ASN A 97 0.30 -2.73 6.29
N ASN A 98 -0.86 -2.25 5.84
CA ASN A 98 -1.02 -0.91 5.26
C ASN A 98 -1.40 0.11 6.32
N VAL A 99 -1.05 1.38 6.11
CA VAL A 99 -1.27 2.49 7.03
C VAL A 99 -1.83 3.70 6.29
N ASP A 100 -2.76 4.42 6.92
CA ASP A 100 -3.18 5.72 6.44
C ASP A 100 -3.41 6.68 7.61
N VAL A 101 -3.47 7.97 7.30
CA VAL A 101 -3.56 9.06 8.24
C VAL A 101 -4.64 10.08 7.86
N VAL A 102 -5.45 10.47 8.85
CA VAL A 102 -6.42 11.58 8.76
C VAL A 102 -6.31 12.43 10.02
N GLY A 103 -6.03 13.73 9.83
CA GLY A 103 -5.70 14.62 10.94
C GLY A 103 -4.49 14.09 11.71
N ASN A 104 -4.65 13.82 13.00
CA ASN A 104 -3.59 13.24 13.84
C ASN A 104 -3.82 11.76 14.16
N ILE A 105 -4.77 11.11 13.48
CA ILE A 105 -5.07 9.69 13.66
C ILE A 105 -4.32 8.90 12.60
N VAL A 106 -3.50 7.96 13.06
CA VAL A 106 -2.83 6.95 12.23
C VAL A 106 -3.56 5.63 12.47
N ALA A 107 -3.93 4.96 11.39
CA ALA A 107 -4.61 3.68 11.46
C ALA A 107 -3.96 2.70 10.48
N ALA A 108 -3.86 1.43 10.88
CA ALA A 108 -3.26 0.39 10.05
C ALA A 108 -4.08 -0.90 10.13
N SER A 109 -4.07 -1.69 9.06
CA SER A 109 -4.52 -3.09 9.13
C SER A 109 -3.64 -3.86 10.11
N ASP A 110 -4.25 -4.70 10.95
CA ASP A 110 -3.57 -5.47 12.01
C ASP A 110 -3.77 -6.98 11.80
N ARG A 111 -2.66 -7.67 11.49
CA ARG A 111 -2.58 -9.12 11.23
C ARG A 111 -2.04 -9.92 12.40
N ASN A 112 -1.86 -9.33 13.58
CA ASN A 112 -1.24 -10.04 14.71
C ASN A 112 -2.01 -11.30 15.15
N ASP A 113 -3.32 -11.33 14.91
CA ASP A 113 -4.18 -12.49 15.17
C ASP A 113 -4.11 -13.55 14.04
N GLY A 114 -3.93 -13.10 12.79
CA GLY A 114 -3.85 -13.93 11.60
C GLY A 114 -5.19 -14.43 11.04
N VAL A 115 -6.24 -14.54 11.86
CA VAL A 115 -7.56 -15.05 11.42
C VAL A 115 -8.74 -14.18 11.82
N ASN A 116 -8.56 -13.26 12.77
CA ASN A 116 -9.51 -12.21 13.09
C ASN A 116 -8.89 -10.85 12.78
N ALA A 117 -9.44 -10.17 11.78
CA ALA A 117 -8.96 -8.89 11.31
C ALA A 117 -9.19 -7.81 12.37
N HIS A 118 -8.16 -7.00 12.59
CA HIS A 118 -8.24 -5.82 13.42
C HIS A 118 -7.73 -4.60 12.66
N ILE A 119 -8.03 -3.41 13.19
CA ILE A 119 -7.43 -2.14 12.79
C ILE A 119 -6.66 -1.65 14.02
N ALA A 120 -5.36 -1.43 13.90
CA ALA A 120 -4.54 -0.81 14.94
C ALA A 120 -4.63 0.71 14.84
N LEU A 121 -4.83 1.40 15.96
CA LEU A 121 -5.02 2.84 16.02
C LEU A 121 -3.92 3.50 16.86
N PHE A 122 -3.40 4.60 16.33
CA PHE A 122 -2.39 5.43 16.97
C PHE A 122 -2.75 6.90 16.80
N ARG A 123 -2.15 7.75 17.63
CA ARG A 123 -2.21 9.21 17.50
C ARG A 123 -0.80 9.77 17.40
N ILE A 124 -0.57 10.60 16.40
CA ILE A 124 0.66 11.40 16.32
C ILE A 124 0.50 12.66 17.17
N ASP A 125 1.52 12.96 17.96
CA ASP A 125 1.66 14.23 18.66
C ASP A 125 2.44 15.22 17.77
N PRO A 126 1.81 16.29 17.28
CA PRO A 126 2.48 17.26 16.41
C PRO A 126 3.67 17.94 17.07
N ALA A 127 3.71 18.07 18.40
CA ALA A 127 4.76 18.77 19.12
C ALA A 127 6.03 17.91 19.28
N THR A 128 5.86 16.61 19.50
CA THR A 128 6.97 15.68 19.78
C THR A 128 7.27 14.72 18.63
N THR A 129 6.40 14.66 17.62
CA THR A 129 6.38 13.69 16.51
C THR A 129 6.24 12.22 16.95
N GLY A 130 6.00 11.98 18.24
CA GLY A 130 5.81 10.64 18.78
C GLY A 130 4.44 10.07 18.47
N LEU A 131 4.36 8.74 18.39
CA LEU A 131 3.10 8.00 18.29
C LEU A 131 2.66 7.48 19.65
N THR A 132 1.37 7.58 19.94
CA THR A 132 0.72 6.96 21.09
C THR A 132 -0.29 5.92 20.62
N ALA A 133 -0.20 4.69 21.13
CA ALA A 133 -1.19 3.65 20.83
C ALA A 133 -2.54 3.98 21.47
N LEU A 134 -3.62 3.87 20.68
CA LEU A 134 -5.00 4.02 21.14
C LEU A 134 -5.68 2.66 21.36
N GLY A 135 -5.06 1.58 20.88
CA GLY A 135 -5.59 0.22 20.94
C GLY A 135 -5.91 -0.30 19.54
N ARG A 136 -6.77 -1.31 19.47
CA ARG A 136 -7.20 -1.91 18.21
C ARG A 136 -8.71 -2.13 18.18
N ALA A 137 -9.30 -1.95 17.01
CA ALA A 137 -10.71 -2.21 16.76
C ALA A 137 -10.85 -3.58 16.06
N ALA A 138 -11.77 -4.43 16.54
CA ALA A 138 -12.12 -5.66 15.84
C ALA A 138 -12.86 -5.34 14.53
N ALA A 139 -12.50 -6.05 13.45
CA ALA A 139 -13.02 -5.79 12.11
C ALA A 139 -13.54 -7.06 11.40
N GLY A 140 -13.77 -8.14 12.14
CA GLY A 140 -14.41 -9.37 11.67
C GLY A 140 -13.42 -10.49 11.35
N THR A 141 -13.89 -11.54 10.68
CA THR A 141 -13.08 -12.73 10.34
C THR A 141 -12.19 -12.48 9.13
N GLY A 142 -11.08 -13.21 9.04
CA GLY A 142 -10.10 -13.14 7.95
C GLY A 142 -8.78 -12.49 8.38
N GLU A 143 -7.78 -12.61 7.52
CA GLU A 143 -6.49 -11.93 7.68
C GLU A 143 -6.63 -10.49 7.16
N ALA A 144 -6.43 -9.49 8.02
CA ALA A 144 -6.35 -8.10 7.59
C ALA A 144 -5.23 -7.93 6.55
N TYR A 145 -5.38 -7.06 5.55
CA TYR A 145 -4.40 -6.92 4.49
C TYR A 145 -4.32 -5.45 4.05
N GLY A 146 -4.99 -5.06 2.98
CA GLY A 146 -5.16 -3.67 2.56
C GLY A 146 -5.85 -2.77 3.58
N PHE A 147 -5.50 -1.48 3.59
CA PHE A 147 -6.14 -0.47 4.45
C PHE A 147 -6.03 0.93 3.85
N CYS A 148 -7.09 1.73 3.94
CA CYS A 148 -7.07 3.14 3.60
C CYS A 148 -8.18 3.90 4.34
N LEU A 149 -7.96 5.19 4.58
CA LEU A 149 -8.92 6.11 5.17
C LEU A 149 -9.50 7.04 4.11
N LYS A 150 -10.77 7.37 4.25
CA LYS A 150 -11.35 8.50 3.52
C LYS A 150 -10.87 9.79 4.17
N LYS A 151 -10.24 10.68 3.39
CA LYS A 151 -9.90 12.02 3.88
C LYS A 151 -11.19 12.79 4.20
N THR A 152 -11.29 13.31 5.42
CA THR A 152 -12.45 14.07 5.91
C THR A 152 -12.01 15.34 6.63
N ALA A 153 -12.93 16.31 6.75
CA ALA A 153 -12.67 17.52 7.51
C ALA A 153 -12.52 17.20 9.02
N PRO A 154 -11.76 18.02 9.79
CA PRO A 154 -11.65 17.82 11.23
C PRO A 154 -13.02 17.75 11.92
N GLY A 155 -13.24 16.71 12.72
CA GLY A 155 -14.49 16.48 13.47
C GLY A 155 -15.55 15.67 12.72
N GLU A 156 -15.37 15.40 11.43
CA GLU A 156 -16.21 14.45 10.69
C GLU A 156 -15.89 13.01 11.09
N PRO A 157 -16.85 12.07 10.99
CA PRO A 157 -16.61 10.66 11.22
C PRO A 157 -15.46 10.14 10.36
N LEU A 158 -14.57 9.35 10.96
CA LEU A 158 -13.52 8.63 10.22
C LEU A 158 -14.15 7.46 9.49
N THR A 159 -14.03 7.42 8.16
CA THR A 159 -14.41 6.26 7.35
C THR A 159 -13.15 5.53 6.93
N ALA A 160 -13.16 4.22 7.09
CA ALA A 160 -12.05 3.34 6.73
C ALA A 160 -12.54 2.23 5.79
N ALA A 161 -11.68 1.84 4.86
CA ALA A 161 -11.75 0.57 4.16
C ALA A 161 -10.69 -0.37 4.74
N LEU A 162 -11.10 -1.56 5.10
CA LEU A 162 -10.22 -2.67 5.44
C LEU A 162 -10.43 -3.76 4.39
N ILE A 163 -9.34 -4.17 3.75
CA ILE A 163 -9.33 -5.26 2.78
C ILE A 163 -8.83 -6.50 3.50
N ILE A 164 -9.56 -7.60 3.36
CA ILE A 164 -9.14 -8.92 3.82
C ILE A 164 -8.39 -9.57 2.67
N LYS A 165 -7.34 -10.33 3.00
CA LYS A 165 -6.47 -10.98 2.01
C LYS A 165 -7.21 -11.81 0.95
N ASP A 166 -8.41 -12.28 1.25
CA ASP A 166 -9.21 -13.05 0.30
C ASP A 166 -9.97 -12.19 -0.73
N GLY A 167 -9.89 -10.86 -0.68
CA GLY A 167 -10.64 -9.92 -1.53
C GLY A 167 -11.90 -9.35 -0.90
N THR A 168 -12.20 -9.68 0.37
CA THR A 168 -13.36 -9.09 1.07
C THR A 168 -13.04 -7.65 1.48
N VAL A 169 -13.83 -6.70 0.98
CA VAL A 169 -13.73 -5.27 1.28
C VAL A 169 -14.77 -4.88 2.33
N ARG A 170 -14.33 -4.37 3.47
CA ARG A 170 -15.22 -3.84 4.53
C ARG A 170 -15.02 -2.35 4.66
N VAL A 171 -16.09 -1.58 4.50
CA VAL A 171 -16.06 -0.14 4.73
C VAL A 171 -16.97 0.23 5.88
N GLY A 172 -16.49 1.08 6.76
CA GLY A 172 -17.20 1.45 7.96
C GLY A 172 -16.64 2.68 8.66
N THR A 173 -17.23 2.98 9.81
CA THR A 173 -16.81 4.11 10.65
C THR A 173 -15.86 3.68 11.75
N LEU A 174 -14.84 4.49 12.00
CA LEU A 174 -13.91 4.35 13.11
C LEU A 174 -14.22 5.39 14.19
N ALA A 175 -14.64 4.92 15.36
CA ALA A 175 -14.71 5.74 16.56
C ALA A 175 -13.39 5.61 17.32
N VAL A 176 -12.69 6.74 17.50
CA VAL A 176 -11.38 6.82 18.19
C VAL A 176 -11.43 7.56 19.52
N ASP A 177 -12.56 8.21 19.81
CA ASP A 177 -12.80 8.93 21.05
C ASP A 177 -13.66 8.06 21.97
N GLY A 178 -13.04 7.55 23.04
CA GLY A 178 -13.65 6.61 23.98
C GLY A 178 -12.61 5.81 24.76
N ALA A 179 -13.08 4.86 25.58
CA ALA A 179 -12.18 3.98 26.36
C ALA A 179 -11.40 3.00 25.46
N ALA A 180 -11.95 2.64 24.31
CA ALA A 180 -11.32 1.79 23.30
C ALA A 180 -11.84 2.13 21.90
N PRO A 181 -11.01 2.02 20.85
CA PRO A 181 -11.44 2.28 19.47
C PRO A 181 -12.43 1.22 19.00
N ARG A 182 -13.35 1.62 18.11
CA ARG A 182 -14.39 0.72 17.57
C ARG A 182 -14.58 0.95 16.08
N PHE A 183 -14.55 -0.13 15.32
CA PHE A 183 -14.93 -0.15 13.91
C PHE A 183 -16.37 -0.66 13.78
N THR A 184 -17.17 0.01 12.96
CA THR A 184 -18.52 -0.43 12.62
C THR A 184 -18.65 -0.49 11.11
N ALA A 185 -18.62 -1.71 10.57
CA ALA A 185 -18.85 -1.95 9.15
C ALA A 185 -20.24 -1.44 8.76
N GLN A 186 -20.29 -0.67 7.66
CA GLN A 186 -21.50 -0.14 7.06
C GLN A 186 -21.92 -0.95 5.84
N TRP A 187 -20.94 -1.42 5.07
CA TRP A 187 -21.17 -2.32 3.94
C TRP A 187 -19.94 -3.20 3.71
N GLU A 188 -20.16 -4.31 3.00
CA GLU A 188 -19.14 -5.25 2.59
C GLU A 188 -19.34 -5.61 1.11
N HIS A 189 -18.24 -5.84 0.40
CA HIS A 189 -18.25 -6.35 -0.96
C HIS A 189 -17.12 -7.36 -1.16
N LYS A 190 -17.36 -8.40 -1.96
CA LYS A 190 -16.36 -9.43 -2.27
C LYS A 190 -15.78 -9.20 -3.67
N ILE A 191 -14.53 -8.77 -3.74
CA ILE A 191 -13.72 -8.86 -4.96
C ILE A 191 -13.28 -10.33 -5.11
N PRO A 192 -13.15 -10.87 -6.35
CA PRO A 192 -13.00 -12.31 -6.56
C PRO A 192 -11.77 -12.93 -5.90
N THR A 193 -10.61 -12.25 -5.97
CA THR A 193 -9.33 -12.77 -5.48
C THR A 193 -8.59 -11.77 -4.59
N GLN A 194 -7.33 -12.08 -4.26
CA GLN A 194 -6.51 -11.29 -3.35
C GLN A 194 -6.43 -9.83 -3.78
N SER A 195 -6.58 -8.94 -2.81
CA SER A 195 -6.64 -7.49 -3.02
C SER A 195 -5.99 -6.77 -1.86
N GLU A 196 -5.28 -5.68 -2.13
CA GLU A 196 -4.55 -4.93 -1.11
C GLU A 196 -4.71 -3.42 -1.27
N GLY A 197 -4.07 -2.83 -2.28
CA GLY A 197 -4.01 -1.38 -2.43
C GLY A 197 -5.40 -0.77 -2.51
N CYS A 198 -5.65 0.27 -1.72
CA CYS A 198 -6.92 0.98 -1.77
C CYS A 198 -6.77 2.48 -1.57
N VAL A 199 -7.66 3.25 -2.19
CA VAL A 199 -7.70 4.71 -2.01
C VAL A 199 -9.12 5.23 -2.21
N PHE A 200 -9.52 6.19 -1.38
CA PHE A 200 -10.76 6.91 -1.57
C PHE A 200 -10.55 8.14 -2.47
N ASP A 201 -11.48 8.33 -3.41
CA ASP A 201 -11.75 9.62 -4.03
C ASP A 201 -13.18 10.02 -3.70
N SER A 202 -13.34 10.94 -2.75
CA SER A 202 -14.64 11.30 -2.17
C SER A 202 -15.38 10.06 -1.62
N ASP A 203 -16.56 9.71 -2.15
CA ASP A 203 -17.34 8.52 -1.75
C ASP A 203 -17.02 7.26 -2.57
N THR A 204 -16.16 7.39 -3.57
CA THR A 204 -15.74 6.26 -4.42
C THR A 204 -14.47 5.64 -3.84
N LEU A 205 -14.50 4.32 -3.64
CA LEU A 205 -13.34 3.54 -3.24
C LEU A 205 -12.74 2.86 -4.46
N TYR A 206 -11.43 2.96 -4.62
CA TYR A 206 -10.66 2.17 -5.58
C TYR A 206 -9.90 1.08 -4.83
N VAL A 207 -9.86 -0.13 -5.38
CA VAL A 207 -9.17 -1.29 -4.80
C VAL A 207 -8.41 -2.05 -5.89
N GLY A 208 -7.14 -2.36 -5.67
CA GLY A 208 -6.35 -3.24 -6.53
C GLY A 208 -6.62 -4.71 -6.20
N GLU A 209 -7.13 -5.46 -7.16
CA GLU A 209 -7.05 -6.93 -7.19
C GLU A 209 -5.75 -7.31 -7.88
N GLU A 210 -4.81 -7.90 -7.13
CA GLU A 210 -3.38 -8.02 -7.50
C GLU A 210 -3.20 -8.55 -8.93
N ASP A 211 -3.81 -9.69 -9.22
CA ASP A 211 -3.68 -10.40 -10.51
C ASP A 211 -4.64 -9.90 -11.62
N ALA A 212 -5.58 -8.99 -11.31
CA ALA A 212 -6.71 -8.73 -12.20
C ALA A 212 -6.89 -7.27 -12.59
N GLY A 213 -6.65 -6.31 -11.68
CA GLY A 213 -6.78 -4.89 -11.98
C GLY A 213 -7.44 -4.05 -10.89
N ILE A 214 -7.71 -2.80 -11.23
CA ILE A 214 -8.30 -1.82 -10.33
C ILE A 214 -9.82 -1.86 -10.44
N TRP A 215 -10.47 -2.05 -9.30
CA TRP A 215 -11.91 -1.96 -9.11
C TRP A 215 -12.32 -0.58 -8.59
N ARG A 216 -13.46 -0.10 -9.06
CA ARG A 216 -14.18 1.06 -8.52
C ARG A 216 -15.42 0.58 -7.79
N LEU A 217 -15.54 0.91 -6.51
CA LEU A 217 -16.66 0.55 -5.64
C LEU A 217 -17.37 1.83 -5.18
N THR A 218 -18.69 1.83 -5.25
CA THR A 218 -19.52 2.90 -4.71
C THR A 218 -20.74 2.32 -4.03
N ALA A 219 -20.86 2.53 -2.72
CA ALA A 219 -22.06 2.14 -2.00
C ALA A 219 -23.25 2.99 -2.47
N ASN A 220 -24.37 2.33 -2.68
CA ASN A 220 -25.64 2.95 -3.02
C ASN A 220 -26.74 2.35 -2.14
N GLY A 221 -27.94 2.95 -2.15
CA GLY A 221 -29.06 2.46 -1.32
C GLY A 221 -29.53 1.03 -1.63
N ALA A 222 -29.04 0.40 -2.70
CA ALA A 222 -29.37 -0.96 -3.11
C ALA A 222 -28.22 -1.97 -2.94
N GLY A 223 -27.04 -1.53 -2.48
CA GLY A 223 -25.84 -2.38 -2.35
C GLY A 223 -24.56 -1.64 -2.71
N VAL A 224 -23.62 -2.33 -3.35
CA VAL A 224 -22.36 -1.74 -3.84
C VAL A 224 -22.30 -1.88 -5.36
N ASP A 225 -22.19 -0.77 -6.09
CA ASP A 225 -21.81 -0.78 -7.50
C ASP A 225 -20.30 -1.01 -7.58
N ALA A 226 -19.90 -2.18 -8.09
CA ALA A 226 -18.51 -2.58 -8.21
C ALA A 226 -18.18 -2.88 -9.68
N LYS A 227 -17.16 -2.21 -10.20
CA LYS A 227 -16.75 -2.34 -11.61
C LYS A 227 -15.24 -2.28 -11.74
N MET A 228 -14.66 -3.25 -12.44
CA MET A 228 -13.26 -3.15 -12.88
C MET A 228 -13.12 -2.02 -13.90
N VAL A 229 -12.23 -1.08 -13.60
CA VAL A 229 -12.03 0.15 -14.38
C VAL A 229 -10.67 0.21 -15.08
N ALA A 230 -9.68 -0.55 -14.61
CA ALA A 230 -8.40 -0.73 -15.28
C ALA A 230 -7.91 -2.18 -15.08
N PRO A 231 -8.04 -3.07 -16.08
CA PRO A 231 -7.57 -4.44 -15.95
C PRO A 231 -6.05 -4.53 -16.03
N VAL A 232 -5.47 -5.58 -15.43
CA VAL A 232 -4.13 -6.07 -15.79
C VAL A 232 -4.19 -6.53 -17.24
N ASP A 233 -3.52 -5.80 -18.12
CA ASP A 233 -3.48 -6.04 -19.56
C ASP A 233 -2.06 -6.32 -20.07
N ASN A 234 -1.11 -6.44 -19.15
CA ASN A 234 0.33 -6.58 -19.40
C ASN A 234 0.90 -5.46 -20.27
N GLN A 235 0.28 -4.28 -20.21
CA GLN A 235 0.68 -3.07 -20.93
C GLN A 235 0.68 -1.86 -20.00
N ARG A 236 -0.50 -1.45 -19.52
CA ARG A 236 -0.68 -0.33 -18.59
C ARG A 236 -0.43 -0.78 -17.16
N LEU A 237 -0.90 -1.98 -16.84
CA LEU A 237 -0.71 -2.67 -15.57
C LEU A 237 -0.19 -4.08 -15.85
N VAL A 238 0.87 -4.44 -15.14
CA VAL A 238 1.41 -5.80 -15.04
C VAL A 238 1.21 -6.20 -13.59
N ALA A 239 0.61 -7.38 -13.37
CA ALA A 239 0.40 -7.89 -12.03
C ALA A 239 1.73 -8.02 -11.27
N ASP A 240 1.80 -7.70 -9.98
CA ASP A 240 0.65 -7.38 -9.12
C ASP A 240 0.27 -5.89 -9.11
N VAL A 241 -1.03 -5.60 -9.00
CA VAL A 241 -1.57 -4.25 -8.73
C VAL A 241 -1.58 -4.01 -7.23
N GLU A 242 -0.55 -3.32 -6.76
CA GLU A 242 -0.31 -3.08 -5.33
C GLU A 242 -0.86 -1.72 -4.89
N GLY A 243 -0.05 -0.92 -4.17
CA GLY A 243 -0.45 0.36 -3.61
C GLY A 243 -1.15 1.29 -4.61
N LEU A 244 -2.21 1.94 -4.13
CA LEU A 244 -2.96 2.95 -4.88
C LEU A 244 -2.86 4.29 -4.15
N ALA A 245 -2.62 5.36 -4.90
CA ALA A 245 -2.58 6.72 -4.35
C ALA A 245 -3.39 7.69 -5.22
N THR A 246 -3.76 8.85 -4.67
CA THR A 246 -4.37 9.92 -5.46
C THR A 246 -3.67 11.25 -5.23
N ILE A 247 -3.62 12.10 -6.25
CA ILE A 247 -3.05 13.44 -6.14
C ILE A 247 -3.80 14.43 -7.04
N ASP A 248 -3.99 15.64 -6.52
CA ASP A 248 -4.52 16.76 -7.29
C ASP A 248 -3.36 17.56 -7.92
N HIS A 249 -3.36 17.74 -9.24
CA HIS A 249 -2.38 18.56 -9.94
C HIS A 249 -3.07 19.47 -10.95
N LYS A 250 -2.87 20.79 -10.80
CA LYS A 250 -3.45 21.84 -11.67
C LYS A 250 -4.97 21.68 -11.88
N GLY A 251 -5.70 21.27 -10.84
CA GLY A 251 -7.15 21.10 -10.87
C GLY A 251 -7.64 19.79 -11.49
N GLN A 252 -6.74 18.89 -11.88
CA GLN A 252 -7.06 17.51 -12.29
C GLN A 252 -6.62 16.55 -11.19
N ARG A 253 -7.52 15.66 -10.78
CA ARG A 253 -7.20 14.57 -9.85
C ARG A 253 -6.68 13.35 -10.61
N TYR A 254 -5.65 12.70 -10.10
CA TYR A 254 -5.06 11.51 -10.68
C TYR A 254 -5.11 10.35 -9.70
N LEU A 255 -5.27 9.14 -10.22
CA LEU A 255 -5.02 7.89 -9.51
C LEU A 255 -3.68 7.33 -10.00
N LEU A 256 -2.83 6.94 -9.06
CA LEU A 256 -1.60 6.21 -9.30
C LEU A 256 -1.75 4.78 -8.81
N ALA A 257 -1.12 3.84 -9.50
CA ALA A 257 -1.07 2.44 -9.11
C ALA A 257 0.35 1.90 -9.25
N SER A 258 0.83 1.19 -8.24
CA SER A 258 2.03 0.36 -8.34
C SER A 258 1.73 -0.85 -9.24
N SER A 259 2.46 -0.95 -10.34
CA SER A 259 2.47 -2.10 -11.26
C SER A 259 3.73 -2.88 -10.92
N GLN A 260 3.61 -3.76 -9.92
CA GLN A 260 4.76 -4.33 -9.22
C GLN A 260 5.58 -5.22 -10.16
N GLY A 261 4.93 -6.07 -10.96
CA GLY A 261 5.63 -7.06 -11.79
C GLY A 261 6.52 -6.51 -12.90
N ASP A 262 6.46 -5.20 -13.17
CA ASP A 262 7.38 -4.53 -14.08
C ASP A 262 7.98 -3.23 -13.52
N ASN A 263 7.91 -3.03 -12.20
CA ASN A 263 8.59 -1.94 -11.46
C ASN A 263 8.23 -0.54 -11.96
N ALA A 264 6.95 -0.31 -12.24
CA ALA A 264 6.46 0.96 -12.78
C ALA A 264 5.17 1.42 -12.10
N TYR A 265 4.80 2.67 -12.37
CA TYR A 265 3.64 3.32 -11.75
C TYR A 265 2.72 3.85 -12.83
N ALA A 266 1.52 3.28 -12.92
CA ALA A 266 0.50 3.68 -13.89
C ALA A 266 -0.29 4.89 -13.38
N VAL A 267 -0.61 5.84 -14.27
CA VAL A 267 -1.33 7.07 -13.91
C VAL A 267 -2.62 7.19 -14.73
N PHE A 268 -3.73 7.44 -14.04
CA PHE A 268 -5.06 7.60 -14.63
C PHE A 268 -5.69 8.91 -14.16
N LYS A 269 -6.51 9.54 -15.01
CA LYS A 269 -7.34 10.69 -14.61
C LYS A 269 -8.54 10.22 -13.81
N LEU A 270 -8.88 10.93 -12.74
CA LEU A 270 -10.14 10.76 -12.03
C LEU A 270 -11.16 11.84 -12.46
N PRO A 271 -12.46 11.52 -12.51
CA PRO A 271 -13.08 10.21 -12.25
C PRO A 271 -13.16 9.29 -13.48
N SER A 272 -12.68 9.72 -14.66
CA SER A 272 -12.89 9.00 -15.93
C SER A 272 -12.11 7.68 -16.05
N MET A 273 -11.05 7.52 -15.27
CA MET A 273 -10.05 6.46 -15.37
C MET A 273 -9.35 6.42 -16.74
N ASP A 274 -9.23 7.56 -17.41
CA ASP A 274 -8.46 7.68 -18.65
C ASP A 274 -6.97 7.52 -18.34
N TYR A 275 -6.32 6.56 -19.00
CA TYR A 275 -4.87 6.35 -18.86
C TYR A 275 -4.09 7.56 -19.39
N VAL A 276 -3.17 8.07 -18.56
CA VAL A 276 -2.31 9.21 -18.86
C VAL A 276 -0.97 8.74 -19.40
N GLY A 277 -0.39 7.75 -18.74
CA GLY A 277 0.97 7.31 -18.94
C GLY A 277 1.47 6.53 -17.73
N ARG A 278 2.76 6.21 -17.72
CA ARG A 278 3.41 5.54 -16.60
C ARG A 278 4.85 5.97 -16.46
N PHE A 279 5.38 5.90 -15.26
CA PHE A 279 6.76 6.24 -14.95
C PHE A 279 7.43 5.13 -14.14
N ALA A 280 8.76 5.15 -14.05
CA ALA A 280 9.54 4.25 -13.22
C ALA A 280 10.58 5.05 -12.44
N VAL A 281 10.85 4.67 -11.19
CA VAL A 281 11.97 5.26 -10.44
C VAL A 281 13.24 4.59 -10.89
N THR A 282 14.01 5.29 -11.70
CA THR A 282 15.25 4.77 -12.28
C THR A 282 16.46 5.08 -11.41
N ALA A 283 17.53 4.29 -11.60
CA ALA A 283 18.76 4.41 -10.83
C ALA A 283 19.32 5.84 -10.86
N GLY A 284 19.32 6.49 -9.71
CA GLY A 284 19.94 7.79 -9.48
C GLY A 284 20.85 7.77 -8.25
N LYS A 285 20.92 8.91 -7.54
CA LYS A 285 21.69 9.02 -6.29
C LYS A 285 21.21 8.06 -5.20
N TYR A 286 19.92 7.74 -5.17
CA TYR A 286 19.27 6.92 -4.13
C TYR A 286 18.81 5.55 -4.64
N GLY A 287 19.38 5.06 -5.75
CA GLY A 287 18.95 3.82 -6.38
C GLY A 287 17.68 3.98 -7.23
N ALA A 288 17.17 2.84 -7.70
CA ALA A 288 15.86 2.69 -8.33
C ALA A 288 14.85 2.20 -7.28
N THR A 289 13.61 1.96 -7.69
CA THR A 289 12.70 1.08 -6.95
C THR A 289 12.48 -0.20 -7.73
N SER A 290 12.26 -1.30 -7.01
CA SER A 290 11.69 -2.53 -7.56
C SER A 290 10.79 -3.21 -6.55
N ASP A 291 9.89 -4.07 -7.03
CA ASP A 291 8.93 -4.85 -6.25
C ASP A 291 8.15 -3.96 -5.27
N THR A 292 7.72 -2.78 -5.73
CA THR A 292 7.02 -1.80 -4.87
C THR A 292 5.65 -2.30 -4.43
N ASP A 293 5.47 -2.51 -3.13
CA ASP A 293 4.16 -2.68 -2.49
C ASP A 293 3.40 -1.33 -2.42
N GLY A 294 3.55 -0.57 -1.33
CA GLY A 294 2.80 0.64 -1.06
C GLY A 294 3.37 1.92 -1.70
N ILE A 295 2.45 2.83 -2.03
CA ILE A 295 2.73 4.17 -2.55
C ILE A 295 1.81 5.20 -1.90
N GLU A 296 2.26 6.45 -1.81
CA GLU A 296 1.44 7.57 -1.35
C GLU A 296 1.82 8.85 -2.09
N ALA A 297 0.86 9.74 -2.30
CA ALA A 297 1.10 11.02 -2.92
C ALA A 297 0.27 12.13 -2.28
N VAL A 298 0.89 13.30 -2.11
CA VAL A 298 0.17 14.48 -1.64
C VAL A 298 0.66 15.73 -2.37
N ALA A 299 -0.28 16.54 -2.83
CA ALA A 299 0.00 17.85 -3.39
C ALA A 299 0.24 18.86 -2.26
N GLY A 300 1.15 19.82 -2.49
CA GLY A 300 1.45 20.86 -1.51
C GLY A 300 2.90 21.33 -1.58
N HIS A 301 3.25 22.31 -0.77
CA HIS A 301 4.61 22.83 -0.70
C HIS A 301 5.27 22.42 0.62
N PHE A 302 6.08 21.36 0.59
CA PHE A 302 6.76 20.82 1.77
C PHE A 302 8.23 21.26 1.83
N GLY A 303 8.44 22.55 1.57
CA GLY A 303 9.75 23.19 1.52
C GLY A 303 10.42 23.12 0.14
N PRO A 304 11.61 23.72 -0.01
CA PRO A 304 12.32 23.78 -1.30
C PRO A 304 12.67 22.42 -1.91
N ALA A 305 12.71 21.35 -1.11
CA ALA A 305 12.95 20.00 -1.59
C ALA A 305 11.73 19.42 -2.34
N TYR A 306 10.50 19.79 -1.93
CA TYR A 306 9.24 19.28 -2.47
C TYR A 306 8.23 20.43 -2.67
N PRO A 307 8.48 21.33 -3.65
CA PRO A 307 7.74 22.59 -3.78
C PRO A 307 6.32 22.43 -4.33
N ASP A 308 6.00 21.31 -4.97
CA ASP A 308 4.72 21.06 -5.66
C ASP A 308 4.18 19.63 -5.41
N GLY A 309 4.56 19.04 -4.28
CA GLY A 309 4.07 17.75 -3.83
C GLY A 309 5.17 16.71 -3.69
N LEU A 310 4.79 15.63 -3.01
CA LEU A 310 5.64 14.50 -2.65
C LEU A 310 4.95 13.22 -3.11
N PHE A 311 5.73 12.35 -3.76
CA PHE A 311 5.36 10.96 -4.04
C PHE A 311 6.32 10.05 -3.30
N LEU A 312 5.76 9.04 -2.62
CA LEU A 312 6.48 8.00 -1.91
C LEU A 312 6.24 6.66 -2.60
N ALA A 313 7.30 5.86 -2.69
CA ALA A 313 7.22 4.47 -3.10
C ALA A 313 8.11 3.61 -2.21
N GLN A 314 7.59 2.48 -1.75
CA GLN A 314 8.41 1.44 -1.14
C GLN A 314 9.43 0.90 -2.16
N ASP A 315 10.61 0.53 -1.67
CA ASP A 315 11.65 -0.15 -2.43
C ASP A 315 11.91 -1.54 -1.85
N GLY A 316 11.47 -2.56 -2.58
CA GLY A 316 11.59 -3.97 -2.23
C GLY A 316 13.02 -4.49 -2.27
N ASP A 317 13.93 -3.83 -3.00
CA ASP A 317 15.35 -4.16 -3.09
C ASP A 317 16.28 -2.95 -2.91
N ASN A 318 16.45 -2.53 -1.65
CA ASN A 318 17.42 -1.51 -1.26
C ASN A 318 18.81 -2.09 -0.92
N ALA A 319 19.23 -3.16 -1.61
CA ALA A 319 20.48 -3.85 -1.31
C ALA A 319 21.71 -2.91 -1.31
N PRO A 320 22.68 -3.10 -0.38
CA PRO A 320 22.75 -4.20 0.59
C PRO A 320 21.99 -3.93 1.91
N ARG A 321 21.24 -2.83 2.00
CA ARG A 321 20.48 -2.43 3.20
C ARG A 321 19.11 -3.12 3.22
N ALA A 322 18.40 -2.99 4.35
CA ALA A 322 17.00 -3.37 4.40
C ALA A 322 16.15 -2.46 3.50
N GLN A 323 14.93 -2.90 3.18
CA GLN A 323 13.97 -2.14 2.41
C GLN A 323 13.70 -0.75 3.03
N ASN A 324 13.29 0.20 2.21
CA ASN A 324 13.01 1.56 2.62
C ASN A 324 11.97 2.22 1.69
N PHE A 325 11.81 3.54 1.77
CA PHE A 325 10.91 4.29 0.90
C PHE A 325 11.69 5.36 0.15
N LYS A 326 11.45 5.51 -1.16
CA LYS A 326 12.01 6.59 -1.98
C LYS A 326 11.08 7.80 -1.98
N LEU A 327 11.67 8.99 -1.95
CA LEU A 327 10.98 10.27 -1.99
C LEU A 327 11.21 10.92 -3.35
N LEU A 328 10.11 11.25 -4.03
CA LEU A 328 10.13 11.87 -5.35
C LEU A 328 9.38 13.21 -5.31
N ARG A 329 9.87 14.16 -6.10
CA ARG A 329 9.14 15.40 -6.34
C ARG A 329 8.03 15.17 -7.36
N TRP A 330 6.83 15.60 -7.00
CA TRP A 330 5.69 15.50 -7.91
C TRP A 330 5.87 16.33 -9.19
N ASP A 331 6.44 17.53 -9.12
CA ASP A 331 6.66 18.36 -10.32
C ASP A 331 7.54 17.69 -11.38
N GLN A 332 8.50 16.87 -10.96
CA GLN A 332 9.35 16.10 -11.88
C GLN A 332 8.58 14.95 -12.52
N ILE A 333 7.72 14.25 -11.77
CA ILE A 333 6.84 13.21 -12.29
C ILE A 333 5.86 13.82 -13.31
N ALA A 334 5.20 14.91 -12.93
CA ALA A 334 4.24 15.62 -13.77
C ALA A 334 4.89 16.10 -15.08
N ALA A 335 6.07 16.73 -15.00
CA ALA A 335 6.81 17.18 -16.18
C ALA A 335 7.22 16.01 -17.10
N ALA A 336 7.65 14.87 -16.53
CA ALA A 336 8.00 13.69 -17.32
C ALA A 336 6.79 13.07 -18.03
N LEU A 337 5.61 13.13 -17.41
CA LEU A 337 4.34 12.67 -17.97
C LEU A 337 3.67 13.70 -18.89
N GLY A 338 4.18 14.94 -18.94
CA GLY A 338 3.60 16.03 -19.74
C GLY A 338 2.26 16.56 -19.20
N ILE A 339 2.07 16.54 -17.88
CA ILE A 339 0.87 17.06 -17.19
C ILE A 339 1.16 18.30 -16.34
#